data_AF-A0A1I7XGG0-F1
#
_entry.id   AF-A0A1I7XGG0-F1
#
_cell.length_a   1.000
_cell.length_b   1.000
_cell.length_c   1.000
_cell.angle_alpha   90.00
_cell.angle_beta   90.00
_cell.angle_gamma   90.00
#
_symmetry.space_group_name_H-M   'P 1'
#
loop_
_entity.id
_entity.type
_entity.pdbx_description
1 polymer ?
#
loop_
_entity_poly.entity_id
_entity_poly.type
_entity_poly.pdbx_seq_one_letter_code
_entity_poly.pdbx_strand_id
1 'polypeptide(L)' 'MDQCRKRKITSGSLSADIEKGRILAFSDAGLNRTEIAKKTSRSRTVVTNFLRASGEYGIKGCGERPTKLGKLEKKEG' A
#
# COMPACT_ATOMS: atom_id res chain seq x y z
N MET A 1 -30.22 13.70 14.30
CA MET A 1 -29.47 14.66 13.45
C MET A 1 -28.06 14.12 13.31
N ASP A 2 -27.93 13.14 12.41
CA ASP A 2 -26.67 12.45 12.11
C ASP A 2 -25.68 13.40 11.47
N GLN A 3 -24.63 13.75 12.20
CA GLN A 3 -23.47 14.40 11.61
C GLN A 3 -22.64 13.32 10.91
N CYS A 4 -23.03 13.01 9.67
CA CYS A 4 -22.23 12.25 8.72
C CYS A 4 -20.88 12.96 8.52
N ARG A 5 -19.90 12.57 9.34
CA ARG A 5 -18.50 12.98 9.22
C ARG A 5 -18.01 12.59 7.84
N LYS A 6 -18.00 13.54 6.89
CA LYS A 6 -17.46 13.35 5.54
C LYS A 6 -16.00 12.93 5.68
N ARG A 7 -15.76 11.61 5.55
CA ARG A 7 -14.41 11.08 5.38
C ARG A 7 -13.89 11.65 4.07
N LYS A 8 -12.84 12.47 4.15
CA LYS A 8 -12.05 12.88 2.99
C LYS A 8 -11.58 11.58 2.33
N ILE A 9 -12.15 11.26 1.18
CA ILE A 9 -11.78 10.06 0.43
C ILE A 9 -10.39 10.35 -0.14
N THR A 10 -9.37 10.00 0.62
CA THR A 10 -8.02 9.88 0.10
C THR A 10 -8.09 8.80 -0.98
N SER A 11 -7.84 9.19 -2.22
CA SER A 11 -7.93 8.39 -3.45
C SER A 11 -6.92 7.22 -3.47
N GLY A 12 -7.02 6.26 -2.55
CA GLY A 12 -5.98 5.25 -2.37
C GLY A 12 -6.40 3.90 -1.81
N SER A 13 -7.57 3.75 -1.16
CA SER A 13 -7.86 2.51 -0.41
C SER A 13 -8.70 1.47 -1.15
N LEU A 14 -9.77 1.85 -1.86
CA LEU A 14 -10.64 0.85 -2.51
C LEU A 14 -10.10 0.33 -3.86
N SER A 15 -9.37 1.17 -4.59
CA SER A 15 -8.81 0.81 -5.90
C SER A 15 -7.61 -0.16 -5.78
N ALA A 16 -6.89 -0.10 -4.67
CA ALA A 16 -5.67 -0.88 -4.47
C ALA A 16 -5.95 -2.38 -4.32
N ASP A 17 -6.97 -2.79 -3.58
CA ASP A 17 -7.25 -4.22 -3.38
C ASP A 17 -7.90 -4.85 -4.63
N ILE A 18 -8.75 -4.10 -5.35
CA ILE A 18 -9.29 -4.53 -6.65
C ILE A 18 -8.16 -4.68 -7.67
N GLU A 19 -7.20 -3.75 -7.69
CA GLU A 19 -6.02 -3.84 -8.54
C GLU A 19 -5.16 -5.07 -8.21
N LYS A 20 -4.85 -5.31 -6.93
CA LYS A 20 -4.10 -6.50 -6.50
C LYS A 20 -4.80 -7.79 -6.94
N GLY A 21 -6.12 -7.86 -6.77
CA GLY A 21 -6.93 -9.00 -7.23
C GLY A 21 -6.86 -9.20 -8.74
N ARG A 22 -6.88 -8.12 -9.53
CA ARG A 22 -6.70 -8.18 -10.99
C ARG A 22 -5.30 -8.66 -11.39
N ILE A 23 -4.25 -8.16 -10.74
CA ILE A 23 -2.87 -8.60 -11.01
C ILE A 23 -2.73 -10.10 -10.76
N LEU A 24 -3.31 -10.60 -9.65
CA LEU A 24 -3.26 -12.01 -9.30
C LEU A 24 -4.04 -12.87 -10.31
N ALA A 25 -5.29 -12.51 -10.62
CA ALA A 25 -6.12 -13.23 -11.58
C ALA A 25 -5.49 -13.29 -12.99
N PHE A 26 -4.84 -12.22 -13.45
CA PHE A 26 -4.12 -12.25 -14.73
C PHE A 26 -2.85 -13.10 -14.69
N SER A 27 -2.18 -13.18 -13.53
CA SER A 27 -1.03 -14.06 -13.34
C SER A 27 -1.46 -15.53 -13.37
N ASP A 28 -2.57 -15.88 -12.70
CA ASP A 28 -3.15 -17.24 -12.73
C ASP A 28 -3.62 -17.63 -14.13
N ALA A 29 -4.12 -16.68 -14.91
CA ALA A 29 -4.47 -16.87 -16.32
C ALA A 29 -3.24 -16.96 -17.26
N GLY A 30 -2.01 -16.87 -16.74
CA GLY A 30 -0.77 -17.06 -17.51
C GLY A 30 -0.34 -15.85 -18.35
N LEU A 31 -0.87 -14.64 -18.10
CA LEU A 31 -0.45 -13.45 -18.83
C LEU A 31 0.98 -13.03 -18.48
N ASN A 32 1.68 -12.45 -19.45
CA ASN A 32 3.01 -11.94 -19.18
C ASN A 32 2.95 -10.62 -18.37
N ARG A 33 4.00 -10.34 -17.58
CA ARG A 33 4.04 -9.15 -16.70
C ARG A 33 3.82 -7.82 -17.43
N THR A 34 4.20 -7.73 -18.70
CA THR A 34 4.00 -6.53 -19.53
C THR A 34 2.54 -6.36 -19.92
N GLU A 35 1.85 -7.45 -20.26
CA GLU A 35 0.42 -7.45 -20.56
C GLU A 35 -0.41 -7.13 -19.32
N ILE A 36 -0.04 -7.70 -18.17
CA ILE A 36 -0.67 -7.40 -16.89
C ILE A 36 -0.57 -5.89 -16.61
N ALA A 37 0.65 -5.33 -16.69
CA ALA A 37 0.89 -3.90 -16.49
C ALA A 37 0.04 -3.01 -17.41
N LYS A 38 -0.09 -3.38 -18.69
CA LYS A 38 -0.95 -2.67 -19.65
C LYS A 38 -2.43 -2.75 -19.27
N LYS A 39 -2.92 -3.94 -18.89
CA LYS A 39 -4.33 -4.16 -18.52
C LYS A 39 -4.71 -3.52 -17.20
N THR A 40 -3.79 -3.43 -16.26
CA THR A 40 -4.02 -2.81 -14.94
C THR A 40 -3.66 -1.33 -14.92
N SER A 41 -3.15 -0.76 -16.03
CA SER A 41 -2.64 0.61 -16.12
C SER A 41 -1.59 0.93 -15.04
N ARG A 42 -0.72 -0.04 -14.76
CA ARG A 42 0.33 0.07 -13.72
C ARG A 42 1.70 -0.14 -14.31
N SER A 43 2.70 0.31 -13.57
CA SER A 43 4.08 0.08 -13.99
C SER A 43 4.43 -1.40 -13.87
N ARG A 44 5.25 -1.87 -14.80
CA ARG A 44 5.81 -3.23 -14.76
C ARG A 44 6.55 -3.51 -13.46
N THR A 45 7.20 -2.50 -12.88
CA THR A 45 7.90 -2.59 -11.59
C THR A 45 6.95 -2.89 -10.44
N VAL A 46 5.80 -2.22 -10.39
CA VAL A 46 4.76 -2.49 -9.38
C VAL A 46 4.25 -3.92 -9.50
N VAL A 47 3.91 -4.36 -10.70
CA VAL A 47 3.45 -5.74 -10.97
C VAL A 47 4.52 -6.75 -10.53
N THR A 48 5.79 -6.51 -10.86
CA THR A 48 6.89 -7.41 -10.51
C THR A 48 7.12 -7.47 -9.00
N ASN A 49 7.12 -6.33 -8.32
CA ASN A 49 7.29 -6.26 -6.87
C ASN A 49 6.12 -6.93 -6.14
N PHE A 50 4.89 -6.72 -6.62
CA PHE A 50 3.70 -7.35 -6.08
C PHE A 50 3.74 -8.88 -6.26
N LEU A 51 3.99 -9.38 -7.47
CA LEU A 51 4.05 -10.83 -7.70
C LEU A 51 5.19 -11.52 -6.93
N ARG A 52 6.28 -10.80 -6.62
CA ARG A 52 7.39 -11.33 -5.82
C ARG A 52 7.06 -11.43 -4.33
N ALA A 53 6.23 -10.53 -3.82
CA ALA A 53 5.98 -10.38 -2.38
C ALA A 53 4.52 -10.03 -2.09
N SER A 54 3.57 -10.74 -2.70
CA SER A 54 2.14 -10.41 -2.65
C SER A 54 1.60 -10.43 -1.22
N GLY A 55 2.09 -11.36 -0.39
CA GLY A 55 1.73 -11.50 1.02
C GLY A 55 2.28 -10.39 1.94
N GLU A 56 3.32 -9.66 1.54
CA GLU A 56 3.91 -8.56 2.33
C GLU A 56 3.63 -7.18 1.71
N TYR A 57 3.04 -7.15 0.52
CA TYR A 57 2.90 -5.95 -0.27
C TYR A 57 1.94 -4.95 0.39
N GLY A 58 2.48 -3.82 0.85
CA GLY A 58 1.73 -2.78 1.56
C GLY A 58 1.51 -3.05 3.05
N ILE A 59 2.07 -4.13 3.60
CA ILE A 59 2.03 -4.42 5.05
C ILE A 59 3.09 -3.64 5.81
N LYS A 60 4.20 -3.27 5.15
CA LYS A 60 5.24 -2.45 5.77
C LYS A 60 4.66 -1.10 6.20
N GLY A 61 4.38 -0.99 7.50
CA GLY A 61 4.13 0.29 8.14
C GLY A 61 5.35 1.18 7.90
N CYS A 62 5.10 2.40 7.42
CA CYS A 62 6.14 3.42 7.45
C CYS A 62 6.49 3.60 8.92
N GLY A 63 7.71 3.22 9.33
CA GLY A 63 8.14 3.39 10.72
C GLY A 63 7.81 4.80 11.17
N GLU A 64 7.19 4.95 12.34
CA GLU A 64 6.80 6.25 12.86
C GLU A 64 8.00 7.19 12.81
N ARG A 65 7.80 8.38 12.23
CA ARG A 65 8.84 9.41 12.22
C ARG A 65 9.21 9.67 13.68
N PRO A 66 10.47 9.44 14.10
CA PRO A 66 10.88 9.62 15.48
C PRO A 66 10.49 11.03 15.94
N THR A 67 9.64 11.11 16.95
CA THR A 67 9.30 12.38 17.59
C THR A 67 10.47 12.74 18.49
N LYS A 68 11.27 13.73 18.05
CA LYS A 68 12.39 14.44 18.73
C LYS A 68 13.11 13.73 19.91
N LEU A 69 14.43 13.61 19.76
CA LEU A 69 15.41 13.18 20.77
C LEU A 69 15.13 13.70 22.20
N GLY A 70 15.03 12.74 23.14
CA GLY A 70 15.44 12.88 24.54
C GLY A 70 14.38 13.38 25.54
N LYS A 71 13.86 12.48 26.37
CA LYS A 71 13.43 12.86 27.72
C LYS A 71 14.69 13.18 28.51
N LEU A 72 14.95 14.46 28.78
CA LEU A 72 15.95 14.87 29.75
C LEU A 72 15.44 14.46 31.15
N GLU A 73 15.98 13.37 31.70
CA GLU A 73 15.78 13.03 33.11
C GLU A 73 16.45 14.12 33.95
N LYS A 74 15.65 14.94 34.63
CA LYS A 74 16.15 15.87 35.64
C LYS A 74 16.70 15.03 36.79
N LYS A 75 18.02 14.96 36.94
CA LYS A 75 18.65 14.57 38.19
C LYS A 75 18.54 15.76 39.16
N GLU A 76 17.69 15.63 40.17
CA GLU A 76 17.86 16.38 41.41
C GLU A 76 19.00 15.74 42.19
N GLY A 77 19.98 16.55 42.59
CA GLY A 77 21.15 16.19 43.39
C GLY A 77 21.87 17.46 43.81
#